data_AF-A0A8C6AE17-F1
#
_entry.id   AF-A0A8C6AE17-F1
#
_cell.length_a   1.000
_cell.length_b   1.000
_cell.length_c   1.000
_cell.angle_alpha   90.00
_cell.angle_beta   90.00
_cell.angle_gamma   90.00
#
_symmetry.space_group_name_H-M   'P 1'
#
loop_
_entity.id
_entity.type
_entity.pdbx_description
1 polymer ?
#
loop_
_entity_poly.entity_id
_entity_poly.type
_entity_poly.pdbx_seq_one_letter_code
_entity_poly.pdbx_strand_id
1 'polypeptide(L)'
;MEPGTLLLLILGYLDLTETWSGACSHSLRHFDTSVSRPGHGEPRFISVGYVDHTQFVRLDSDAENPREEPRAPWIEQEGSDYWVRNTQKAKNAAQIERVNLNNLRCHYDQSEGGSHTFQSS
;
A
#
# COMPACT_ATOMS: atom_id res chain seq x y z
N MET A 1 21.19 -24.81 -45.70
CA MET A 1 21.12 -24.01 -44.47
C MET A 1 22.37 -24.37 -43.69
N GLU A 2 23.28 -23.42 -43.49
CA GLU A 2 24.60 -23.70 -42.93
C GLU A 2 24.49 -24.12 -41.45
N PRO A 3 25.27 -25.11 -41.00
CA PRO A 3 25.25 -25.58 -39.61
C PRO A 3 25.43 -24.47 -38.57
N GLY A 4 26.20 -23.43 -38.91
CA GLY A 4 26.44 -22.27 -38.05
C GLY A 4 25.22 -21.37 -37.85
N THR A 5 24.30 -21.30 -38.81
CA THR A 5 23.07 -20.49 -38.69
C THR A 5 22.11 -21.10 -37.66
N LEU A 6 22.01 -22.43 -37.62
CA LEU A 6 21.20 -23.14 -36.64
C LEU A 6 21.75 -22.96 -35.22
N LEU A 7 23.07 -23.02 -35.05
CA LEU A 7 23.71 -22.84 -33.74
C LEU A 7 23.49 -21.43 -33.19
N LEU A 8 23.60 -20.40 -34.02
CA LEU A 8 23.34 -19.00 -33.62
C LEU A 8 21.87 -18.77 -33.24
N LEU A 9 20.93 -19.40 -33.95
CA LEU A 9 19.50 -19.34 -33.62
C LEU A 9 19.20 -20.05 -32.28
N ILE A 10 19.85 -21.18 -32.02
CA ILE A 10 19.71 -21.92 -30.76
C ILE A 10 20.30 -21.12 -29.60
N LEU A 11 21.51 -20.56 -29.75
CA LEU A 11 22.14 -19.72 -28.73
C LEU A 11 21.30 -18.46 -28.43
N GLY A 12 20.80 -17.76 -29.45
CA GLY A 12 19.93 -16.60 -29.27
C GLY A 12 18.59 -16.92 -28.61
N TYR A 13 18.04 -18.12 -28.84
CA TYR A 13 16.83 -18.59 -28.16
C TYR A 13 17.10 -18.93 -26.68
N LEU A 14 18.23 -19.59 -26.37
CA LEU A 14 18.64 -19.91 -25.00
C LEU A 14 18.90 -18.65 -24.15
N ASP A 15 19.59 -17.64 -24.69
CA ASP A 15 19.77 -16.33 -24.03
C ASP A 15 18.42 -15.64 -23.74
N LEU A 16 17.44 -15.80 -24.64
CA LEU A 16 16.08 -15.29 -24.43
C LEU A 16 15.35 -16.03 -23.30
N THR A 17 15.61 -17.32 -23.12
CA THR A 17 15.01 -18.11 -22.03
C THR A 17 15.67 -17.88 -20.67
N GLU A 18 16.99 -17.68 -20.61
CA GLU A 18 17.68 -17.35 -19.35
C GLU A 18 17.25 -15.99 -18.79
N THR A 19 17.06 -15.00 -19.67
CA THR A 19 16.57 -13.66 -19.28
C THR A 19 15.11 -13.66 -18.81
N TRP A 20 14.32 -14.67 -19.20
CA TRP A 20 12.95 -14.89 -18.70
C TRP A 20 12.88 -15.79 -17.47
N SER A 21 13.95 -16.52 -17.14
CA SER A 21 13.97 -17.46 -16.02
C SER A 21 14.51 -16.85 -14.72
N GLY A 22 14.94 -15.59 -14.74
CA GLY A 22 15.06 -14.78 -13.53
C GLY A 22 13.66 -14.49 -13.00
N ALA A 23 13.15 -15.32 -12.09
CA ALA A 23 11.82 -15.19 -11.52
C ALA A 23 11.59 -13.75 -11.01
N CYS A 24 10.83 -12.96 -11.75
CA CYS A 24 10.47 -11.60 -11.36
C CYS A 24 9.46 -11.72 -10.21
N SER A 25 9.92 -11.46 -8.99
CA SER A 25 9.06 -11.44 -7.81
C SER A 25 8.32 -10.11 -7.75
N HIS A 26 6.99 -10.18 -7.61
CA HIS A 26 6.16 -9.02 -7.36
C HIS A 26 5.77 -8.94 -5.88
N SER A 27 5.55 -7.73 -5.37
CA SER A 27 5.15 -7.48 -3.99
C SER A 27 3.90 -6.61 -3.91
N LEU A 28 3.06 -6.87 -2.92
CA LEU A 28 1.94 -6.01 -2.54
C LEU A 28 2.18 -5.56 -1.10
N ARG A 29 2.17 -4.25 -0.87
CA ARG A 29 2.39 -3.65 0.45
C ARG A 29 1.32 -2.61 0.73
N HIS A 30 0.81 -2.61 1.96
CA HIS A 30 -0.02 -1.53 2.47
C HIS A 30 0.74 -0.85 3.60
N PHE A 31 0.51 0.43 3.80
CA PHE A 31 1.00 1.16 4.96
C PHE A 31 -0.15 1.98 5.51
N ASP A 32 -0.56 1.64 6.72
CA ASP A 32 -1.56 2.35 7.50
C ASP A 32 -0.82 3.19 8.53
N THR A 33 -1.14 4.47 8.63
CA THR A 33 -0.46 5.40 9.53
C THR A 33 -1.48 6.31 10.20
N SER A 34 -1.51 6.27 11.53
CA SER A 34 -2.34 7.13 12.36
C SER A 34 -1.47 8.09 13.17
N VAL A 35 -1.76 9.38 13.07
CA VAL A 35 -1.04 10.46 13.76
C VAL A 35 -1.99 11.15 14.73
N SER A 36 -1.70 11.07 16.04
CA SER A 36 -2.48 11.76 17.07
C SER A 36 -2.30 13.28 16.95
N ARG A 37 -3.39 14.00 17.23
CA ARG A 37 -3.43 15.47 17.15
C ARG A 37 -3.94 16.05 18.46
N PRO A 38 -3.07 16.20 19.48
CA PRO A 38 -3.46 16.79 20.76
C PRO A 38 -4.16 18.14 20.55
N GLY A 39 -5.38 18.29 21.07
CA GLY A 39 -6.17 19.52 20.93
C GLY A 39 -6.90 19.71 19.59
N HIS A 40 -6.74 18.81 18.61
CA HIS A 40 -7.31 18.94 17.26
C HIS A 40 -8.20 17.74 16.85
N GLY A 41 -8.73 17.00 17.83
CA GLY A 41 -9.73 15.96 17.60
C GLY A 41 -9.14 14.56 17.33
N GLU A 42 -9.82 13.81 16.45
CA GLU A 42 -9.43 12.44 16.11
C GLU A 42 -8.06 12.39 15.41
N PRO A 43 -7.28 11.30 15.57
CA PRO A 43 -6.05 11.10 14.82
C PRO A 43 -6.28 11.19 13.30
N ARG A 44 -5.31 11.74 12.57
CA ARG A 44 -5.31 11.66 11.11
C ARG A 44 -4.85 10.27 10.70
N PHE A 45 -5.64 9.58 9.88
CA PHE A 45 -5.33 8.27 9.34
C PHE A 45 -5.04 8.34 7.84
N ILE A 46 -3.98 7.69 7.40
CA ILE A 46 -3.56 7.58 6.02
C ILE A 46 -3.33 6.10 5.72
N SER A 47 -4.00 5.57 4.70
CA SER A 47 -3.72 4.25 4.11
C SER A 47 -3.11 4.47 2.73
N VAL A 48 -2.02 3.76 2.40
CA VAL A 48 -1.44 3.72 1.06
C VAL A 48 -1.13 2.30 0.63
N GLY A 49 -1.47 1.94 -0.61
CA GLY A 49 -1.17 0.64 -1.19
C GLY A 49 -0.16 0.74 -2.34
N TYR A 50 0.78 -0.18 -2.38
CA TYR A 50 1.80 -0.34 -3.42
C TYR A 50 1.75 -1.73 -4.04
N VAL A 51 1.71 -1.78 -5.37
CA VAL A 51 2.15 -2.96 -6.13
C VAL A 51 3.56 -2.67 -6.62
N ASP A 52 4.51 -3.47 -6.17
CA ASP A 52 5.94 -3.25 -6.29
C ASP A 52 6.38 -1.90 -5.72
N HIS A 53 6.69 -0.94 -6.59
CA HIS A 53 7.10 0.41 -6.26
C HIS A 53 6.06 1.46 -6.72
N THR A 54 4.93 1.00 -7.25
CA THR A 54 3.87 1.85 -7.80
C THR A 54 2.75 1.96 -6.78
N GLN A 55 2.56 3.17 -6.25
CA GLN A 55 1.39 3.45 -5.44
C GLN A 55 0.14 3.33 -6.29
N PHE A 56 -0.83 2.53 -5.87
CA PHE A 56 -2.05 2.29 -6.63
C PHE A 56 -3.32 2.73 -5.93
N VAL A 57 -3.30 2.85 -4.60
CA VAL A 57 -4.42 3.34 -3.80
C VAL A 57 -3.96 4.25 -2.66
N ARG A 58 -4.87 5.12 -2.21
CA ARG A 58 -4.69 5.98 -1.04
C ARG A 58 -6.03 6.35 -0.44
N LEU A 59 -6.11 6.29 0.88
CA LEU A 59 -7.12 7.01 1.67
C LEU A 59 -6.43 8.03 2.58
N ASP A 60 -7.04 9.20 2.72
CA ASP A 60 -6.67 10.23 3.70
C ASP A 60 -7.91 10.63 4.50
N SER A 61 -7.87 10.48 5.82
CA SER A 61 -9.02 10.79 6.68
C SER A 61 -9.32 12.28 6.75
N ASP A 62 -8.36 13.13 6.41
CA ASP A 62 -8.51 14.59 6.41
C ASP A 62 -9.00 15.13 5.05
N ALA A 63 -9.22 14.26 4.05
CA ALA A 63 -9.82 14.68 2.78
C ALA A 63 -11.28 15.12 3.00
N GLU A 64 -11.80 15.99 2.13
CA GLU A 64 -13.20 16.46 2.19
C GLU A 64 -14.20 15.29 2.10
N ASN A 65 -13.87 14.27 1.32
CA ASN A 65 -14.65 13.03 1.22
C ASN A 65 -13.72 11.81 1.41
N PRO A 66 -13.46 11.38 2.67
CA PRO A 66 -12.55 10.29 2.97
C PRO A 66 -13.00 8.95 2.37
N ARG A 67 -12.30 8.52 1.32
CA ARG A 67 -12.48 7.26 0.62
C ARG A 67 -11.15 6.77 0.03
N GLU A 68 -11.12 5.50 -0.36
CA GLU A 68 -10.02 4.96 -1.16
C GLU A 68 -10.07 5.57 -2.57
N GLU A 69 -8.93 6.12 -2.99
CA GLU A 69 -8.76 6.79 -4.27
C GLU A 69 -7.71 6.08 -5.14
N PRO A 70 -7.95 5.94 -6.45
CA PRO A 70 -6.95 5.39 -7.37
C PRO A 70 -5.74 6.30 -7.45
N ARG A 71 -4.54 5.70 -7.54
CA ARG A 71 -3.26 6.37 -7.77
C ARG A 71 -2.50 5.84 -8.98
N ALA A 72 -3.06 4.87 -9.68
CA ALA A 72 -2.56 4.35 -10.95
C ALA A 72 -3.72 4.07 -11.92
N PRO A 73 -3.53 4.26 -13.24
CA PRO A 73 -4.64 4.13 -14.21
C PRO A 73 -5.29 2.74 -14.24
N TRP A 74 -4.50 1.69 -13.99
CA TRP A 74 -4.98 0.32 -14.09
C TRP A 74 -5.95 -0.09 -12.98
N ILE A 75 -5.98 0.63 -11.84
CA ILE A 75 -6.93 0.33 -10.76
C ILE A 75 -8.31 0.96 -11.01
N GLU A 76 -8.41 1.97 -11.89
CA GLU A 76 -9.67 2.66 -12.20
C GLU A 76 -10.71 1.74 -12.85
N GLN A 77 -10.28 0.61 -13.43
CA GLN A 77 -11.17 -0.39 -14.02
C GLN A 77 -11.98 -1.18 -12.96
N GLU A 78 -11.62 -1.09 -11.68
CA GLU A 78 -12.34 -1.75 -10.60
C GLU A 78 -13.75 -1.18 -10.41
N GLY A 79 -14.72 -2.06 -10.18
CA GLY A 79 -16.12 -1.69 -9.98
C GLY A 79 -16.37 -0.93 -8.67
N SER A 80 -17.54 -0.30 -8.55
CA SER A 80 -17.93 0.48 -7.34
C SER A 80 -17.82 -0.31 -6.05
N ASP A 81 -18.13 -1.61 -6.08
CA ASP A 81 -18.11 -2.48 -4.91
C ASP A 81 -16.70 -2.65 -4.33
N TYR A 82 -15.66 -2.63 -5.17
CA TYR A 82 -14.27 -2.63 -4.74
C TYR A 82 -13.98 -1.40 -3.89
N TRP A 83 -14.33 -0.21 -4.39
CA TRP A 83 -14.07 1.07 -3.74
C TRP A 83 -14.85 1.24 -2.44
N VAL A 84 -16.13 0.87 -2.42
CA VAL A 84 -16.97 0.91 -1.22
C VAL A 84 -16.42 -0.02 -0.15
N ARG A 85 -16.10 -1.27 -0.51
CA ARG A 85 -15.56 -2.27 0.42
C ARG A 85 -14.22 -1.85 1.00
N ASN A 86 -13.29 -1.41 0.16
CA ASN A 86 -11.94 -1.04 0.62
C ASN A 86 -11.96 0.27 1.42
N THR A 87 -12.81 1.24 1.06
CA THR A 87 -13.06 2.42 1.91
C THR A 87 -13.55 2.01 3.30
N GLN A 88 -14.48 1.06 3.39
CA GLN A 88 -14.97 0.59 4.69
C GLN A 88 -13.88 -0.12 5.50
N LYS A 89 -13.02 -0.92 4.84
CA LYS A 89 -11.87 -1.57 5.50
C LYS A 89 -10.90 -0.54 6.08
N ALA A 90 -10.53 0.47 5.30
CA ALA A 90 -9.64 1.54 5.75
C ALA A 90 -10.27 2.36 6.90
N LYS A 91 -11.58 2.62 6.87
CA LYS A 91 -12.31 3.24 8.02
C LYS A 91 -12.27 2.37 9.28
N ASN A 92 -12.37 1.05 9.13
CA ASN A 92 -12.24 0.13 10.27
C ASN A 92 -10.79 0.10 10.81
N ALA A 93 -9.78 0.12 9.93
CA ALA A 93 -8.38 0.22 10.31
C ALA A 93 -8.10 1.52 11.10
N ALA A 94 -8.63 2.66 10.65
CA ALA A 94 -8.51 3.92 11.36
C ALA A 94 -9.03 3.87 12.82
N GLN A 95 -10.14 3.16 13.05
CA GLN A 95 -10.68 2.95 14.40
C GLN A 95 -9.76 2.06 15.25
N ILE A 96 -9.20 1.00 14.67
CA ILE A 96 -8.25 0.11 15.35
C ILE A 96 -6.98 0.88 15.73
N GLU A 97 -6.40 1.66 14.80
CA GLU A 97 -5.18 2.41 15.05
C GLU A 97 -5.38 3.53 16.08
N ARG A 98 -6.56 4.17 16.10
CA ARG A 98 -6.93 5.10 17.18
C ARG A 98 -6.88 4.42 18.55
N VAL A 99 -7.43 3.21 18.66
CA VAL A 99 -7.39 2.44 19.92
C VAL A 99 -5.94 2.08 20.27
N ASN A 100 -5.14 1.66 19.29
CA ASN A 100 -3.72 1.34 19.50
C ASN A 100 -2.92 2.56 19.97
N LEU A 101 -3.14 3.75 19.40
CA LEU A 101 -2.53 5.00 19.86
C LEU A 101 -2.84 5.27 21.34
N ASN A 102 -4.10 5.12 21.75
CA ASN A 102 -4.49 5.32 23.15
C ASN A 102 -3.86 4.26 24.08
N ASN A 103 -3.87 2.99 23.66
CA ASN A 103 -3.28 1.91 24.43
C ASN A 103 -1.77 2.10 24.62
N LEU A 104 -1.04 2.45 23.55
CA LEU A 104 0.40 2.67 23.60
C LEU A 104 0.74 3.92 24.42
N ARG A 105 -0.05 5.00 24.30
CA ARG A 105 0.12 6.18 25.14
C ARG A 105 0.03 5.82 26.63
N CYS A 106 -0.99 5.06 27.02
CA CYS A 106 -1.14 4.58 28.40
C CYS A 106 -0.02 3.62 28.79
N HIS A 107 0.37 2.69 27.91
CA HIS A 107 1.40 1.68 28.20
C HIS A 107 2.78 2.29 28.47
N TYR A 108 3.10 3.38 27.79
CA TYR A 108 4.37 4.08 27.95
C TYR A 108 4.28 5.30 28.89
N ASP A 109 3.19 5.44 29.65
CA ASP A 109 2.95 6.56 30.57
C ASP A 109 3.14 7.94 29.89
N GLN A 110 2.72 8.07 28.63
CA GLN A 110 2.90 9.27 27.82
C GLN A 110 1.82 10.32 28.09
N SER A 111 2.22 11.59 28.11
CA SER A 111 1.32 12.72 28.34
C SER A 111 0.29 12.90 27.23
N GLU A 112 -0.91 13.42 27.56
CA GLU A 112 -1.96 13.73 26.57
C GLU A 112 -1.58 14.81 25.56
N GLY A 113 -0.66 15.72 25.91
CA GLY A 113 -0.18 16.77 25.03
C GLY A 113 0.83 16.30 23.97
N GLY A 114 1.24 15.03 24.00
CA GLY A 114 2.22 14.47 23.07
C GLY A 114 1.58 14.08 21.73
N SER A 115 2.24 14.46 20.62
CA SER A 115 1.88 13.91 19.30
C SER A 115 2.62 12.59 19.10
N HIS A 116 1.88 11.57 18.70
CA HIS A 116 2.32 10.19 18.55
C HIS A 116 1.89 9.66 17.19
N THR A 117 2.73 8.80 16.60
CA THR A 117 2.44 8.12 15.35
C THR A 117 2.42 6.62 15.59
N PHE A 118 1.39 5.96 15.08
CA PHE A 118 1.31 4.51 14.98
C PHE A 118 1.29 4.14 13.49
N GLN A 119 2.03 3.11 13.11
CA GLN A 119 2.08 2.64 11.73
C GLN A 119 2.03 1.11 11.71
N SER A 120 1.24 0.58 10.78
CA SER A 120 1.18 -0.85 10.45
C SER A 120 1.42 -1.06 8.95
N SER A 121 2.03 -2.21 8.59
CA SER A 121 2.43 -2.55 7.20
C SER A 121 2.23 -4.02 6.88
#